data_AF-A0A9E1MPD3-F1
#
_entry.id   AF-A0A9E1MPD3-F1
#
_cell.length_a   1.000
_cell.length_b   1.000
_cell.length_c   1.000
_cell.angle_alpha   90.00
_cell.angle_beta   90.00
_cell.angle_gamma   90.00
#
_symmetry.space_group_name_H-M   'P 1'
#
loop_
_entity.id
_entity.type
_entity.pdbx_description
1 polymer ?
#
loop_
_entity_poly.entity_id
_entity_poly.type
_entity_poly.pdbx_seq_one_letter_code
_entity_poly.pdbx_strand_id
1 'polypeptide(L)'
;DIKKQAPNVARMKILGARVIEVTDGLQTLKEAVDAAFMAYCKEYKDAIYCIGSVVGPHPFPMMVRDFQSVVGIEAREQFIDMTGELPDAIVACVGGGSNAMGLFSGFLNDPVEIYGVEPLGRGTALGDHAASLTYGTEGIMHGFNSIMLKDENGEPAPVYSVASGLDYPSSGPEHAFLRDIGRVKYDVVTDDETIDAFFELSRMEGIIPAIESSHAVAYGMKLAKTMGKGSVLINLSGRGDKDMDYIIEKYGIR
;
A
#
# COMPACT_ATOMS: atom_id res chain seq x y z
N ASP A 1 -12.03 -4.76 -10.17
CA ASP A 1 -11.61 -3.42 -9.68
C ASP A 1 -12.53 -2.27 -10.12
N ILE A 2 -12.73 -2.07 -11.44
CA ILE A 2 -13.47 -0.94 -12.04
C ILE A 2 -14.84 -0.62 -11.41
N LYS A 3 -15.62 -1.64 -11.04
CA LYS A 3 -16.92 -1.43 -10.36
C LYS A 3 -16.77 -0.81 -8.97
N LYS A 4 -15.81 -1.28 -8.16
CA LYS A 4 -15.55 -0.77 -6.80
C LYS A 4 -14.99 0.65 -6.83
N GLN A 5 -14.20 0.95 -7.87
CA GLN A 5 -13.53 2.24 -8.05
C GLN A 5 -14.21 3.12 -9.12
N ALA A 6 -15.54 3.00 -9.27
CA ALA A 6 -16.32 3.69 -10.30
C ALA A 6 -16.11 5.22 -10.31
N PRO A 7 -16.03 5.92 -9.15
CA PRO A 7 -15.72 7.35 -9.13
C PRO A 7 -14.38 7.70 -9.82
N ASN A 8 -13.35 6.87 -9.62
CA ASN A 8 -12.04 7.09 -10.25
C ASN A 8 -12.07 6.81 -11.76
N VAL A 9 -12.83 5.80 -12.21
CA VAL A 9 -13.03 5.50 -13.63
C VAL A 9 -13.72 6.67 -14.35
N ALA A 10 -14.75 7.26 -13.73
CA ALA A 10 -15.42 8.44 -14.27
C ALA A 10 -14.46 9.63 -14.40
N ARG A 11 -13.66 9.90 -13.36
CA ARG A 11 -12.66 10.98 -13.37
C ARG A 11 -11.62 10.80 -14.49
N MET A 12 -11.10 9.59 -14.68
CA MET A 12 -10.15 9.30 -15.77
C MET A 12 -10.76 9.60 -17.15
N LYS A 13 -12.00 9.16 -17.40
CA LYS A 13 -12.69 9.41 -18.67
C LYS A 13 -12.96 10.90 -18.90
N ILE A 14 -13.33 11.65 -17.86
CA ILE A 14 -13.52 13.12 -17.93
C ILE A 14 -12.22 13.84 -18.29
N LEU A 15 -11.08 13.36 -17.79
CA LEU A 15 -9.75 13.90 -18.09
C LEU A 15 -9.24 13.51 -19.50
N GLY A 16 -10.03 12.78 -20.29
CA GLY A 16 -9.67 12.35 -21.64
C GLY A 16 -8.84 11.07 -21.71
N ALA A 17 -8.64 10.37 -20.58
CA ALA A 17 -7.94 9.10 -20.58
C ALA A 17 -8.84 7.98 -21.13
N ARG A 18 -8.26 7.11 -21.97
CA ARG A 18 -8.91 5.86 -22.39
C ARG A 18 -8.74 4.82 -21.29
N VAL A 19 -9.82 4.47 -20.62
CA VAL A 19 -9.84 3.38 -19.63
C VAL A 19 -10.08 2.06 -20.36
N ILE A 20 -9.17 1.11 -20.21
CA ILE A 20 -9.25 -0.23 -20.80
C ILE A 20 -9.60 -1.22 -19.68
N GLU A 21 -10.73 -1.90 -19.84
CA GLU A 21 -11.18 -2.95 -18.92
C GLU A 21 -10.38 -4.23 -19.18
N VAL A 22 -9.79 -4.79 -18.12
CA VAL A 22 -9.16 -6.12 -18.15
C VAL A 22 -10.17 -7.13 -17.60
N THR A 23 -10.60 -8.06 -18.45
CA THR A 23 -11.64 -9.05 -18.13
C THR A 23 -11.09 -10.45 -17.86
N ASP A 24 -9.81 -10.66 -18.10
CA ASP A 24 -9.12 -11.93 -17.86
C ASP A 24 -8.75 -12.09 -16.37
N GLY A 25 -8.48 -13.33 -15.95
CA GLY A 25 -8.01 -13.66 -14.60
C GLY A 25 -8.96 -13.24 -13.48
N LEU A 26 -8.40 -12.76 -12.36
CA LEU A 26 -9.17 -12.34 -11.18
C LEU A 26 -9.77 -10.92 -11.31
N GLN A 27 -9.45 -10.21 -12.39
CA GLN A 27 -9.96 -8.85 -12.67
C GLN A 27 -9.58 -7.85 -11.55
N THR A 28 -8.36 -8.00 -11.01
CA THR A 28 -7.79 -7.14 -9.96
C THR A 28 -6.54 -6.40 -10.48
N LEU A 29 -5.78 -5.79 -9.58
CA LEU A 29 -4.60 -4.99 -9.89
C LEU A 29 -3.52 -5.81 -10.63
N LYS A 30 -3.35 -7.08 -10.27
CA LYS A 30 -2.34 -7.97 -10.86
C LYS A 30 -2.56 -8.12 -12.36
N GLU A 31 -3.78 -8.41 -12.81
CA GLU A 31 -4.07 -8.52 -14.25
C GLU A 31 -3.98 -7.18 -14.99
N ALA A 32 -4.31 -6.07 -14.32
CA ALA A 32 -4.13 -4.73 -14.90
C ALA A 32 -2.63 -4.43 -15.14
N VAL A 33 -1.75 -4.85 -14.23
CA VAL A 33 -0.30 -4.72 -14.38
C VAL A 33 0.21 -5.61 -15.52
N ASP A 34 -0.23 -6.88 -15.60
CA ASP A 34 0.14 -7.79 -16.69
C ASP A 34 -0.22 -7.20 -18.06
N ALA A 35 -1.45 -6.72 -18.22
CA ALA A 35 -1.93 -6.12 -19.47
C ALA A 35 -1.15 -4.85 -19.84
N ALA A 36 -0.89 -3.96 -18.87
CA ALA A 36 -0.15 -2.73 -19.10
C ALA A 36 1.33 -3.01 -19.48
N PHE A 37 1.97 -3.97 -18.83
CA PHE A 37 3.35 -4.35 -19.13
C PHE A 37 3.47 -4.96 -20.53
N MET A 38 2.53 -5.84 -20.91
CA MET A 38 2.48 -6.41 -22.25
C MET A 38 2.21 -5.38 -23.35
N ALA A 39 1.38 -4.36 -23.08
CA ALA A 39 1.18 -3.23 -23.98
C ALA A 39 2.47 -2.41 -24.14
N TYR A 40 3.14 -2.09 -23.02
CA TYR A 40 4.40 -1.36 -23.06
C TYR A 40 5.48 -2.10 -23.85
N CYS A 41 5.63 -3.41 -23.68
CA CYS A 41 6.57 -4.22 -24.47
C CYS A 41 6.34 -4.10 -25.99
N LYS A 42 5.11 -3.84 -26.44
CA LYS A 42 4.76 -3.66 -27.85
C LYS A 42 4.95 -2.22 -28.33
N GLU A 43 4.76 -1.24 -27.46
CA GLU A 43 4.64 0.18 -27.80
C GLU A 43 5.75 1.06 -27.18
N TYR A 44 6.81 0.47 -26.61
CA TYR A 44 7.85 1.18 -25.84
C TYR A 44 8.55 2.33 -26.56
N LYS A 45 8.46 2.41 -27.89
CA LYS A 45 9.03 3.51 -28.69
C LYS A 45 8.19 4.79 -28.61
N ASP A 46 6.88 4.63 -28.45
CA ASP A 46 5.89 5.70 -28.57
C ASP A 46 5.13 5.93 -27.25
N ALA A 47 5.24 5.02 -26.28
CA ALA A 47 4.58 5.07 -24.99
C ALA A 47 5.58 4.92 -23.83
N ILE A 48 5.31 5.59 -22.71
CA ILE A 48 6.00 5.39 -21.44
C ILE A 48 5.12 4.57 -20.49
N TYR A 49 5.70 3.59 -19.80
CA TYR A 49 5.01 2.86 -18.74
C TYR A 49 5.10 3.63 -17.42
N CYS A 50 4.04 4.35 -17.08
CA CYS A 50 3.88 5.04 -15.81
C CYS A 50 3.48 4.05 -14.71
N ILE A 51 4.45 3.29 -14.20
CA ILE A 51 4.21 2.35 -13.10
C ILE A 51 3.78 3.07 -11.82
N GLY A 52 2.82 2.48 -11.10
CA GLY A 52 2.15 3.13 -9.97
C GLY A 52 2.79 2.90 -8.59
N SER A 53 3.84 2.10 -8.49
CA SER A 53 4.45 1.78 -7.19
C SER A 53 5.94 1.43 -7.30
N VAL A 54 6.59 1.19 -6.16
CA VAL A 54 8.03 0.83 -6.05
C VAL A 54 8.31 -0.63 -6.43
N VAL A 55 7.59 -1.13 -7.43
CA VAL A 55 7.67 -2.49 -7.97
C VAL A 55 8.25 -2.44 -9.39
N GLY A 56 8.37 -3.59 -10.05
CA GLY A 56 8.87 -3.67 -11.43
C GLY A 56 10.40 -3.62 -11.54
N PRO A 57 10.94 -3.78 -12.76
CA PRO A 57 12.37 -3.83 -12.98
C PRO A 57 13.05 -2.49 -12.65
N HIS A 58 14.35 -2.51 -12.36
CA HIS A 58 15.14 -1.28 -12.36
C HIS A 58 14.97 -0.54 -13.71
N PRO A 59 14.78 0.80 -13.71
CA PRO A 59 14.94 1.74 -12.61
C PRO A 59 13.68 2.08 -11.81
N PHE A 60 12.56 1.40 -12.05
CA PHE A 60 11.25 1.82 -11.52
C PHE A 60 11.16 1.89 -9.99
N PRO A 61 11.61 0.90 -9.20
CA PRO A 61 11.54 0.99 -7.75
C PRO A 61 12.26 2.22 -7.18
N MET A 62 13.49 2.46 -7.65
CA MET A 62 14.31 3.61 -7.26
C MET A 62 13.65 4.93 -7.69
N MET A 63 13.23 5.03 -8.96
CA MET A 63 12.61 6.23 -9.51
C MET A 63 11.33 6.60 -8.76
N VAL A 64 10.46 5.63 -8.47
CA VAL A 64 9.21 5.89 -7.74
C VAL A 64 9.48 6.26 -6.29
N ARG A 65 10.44 5.61 -5.61
CA ARG A 65 10.85 6.01 -4.26
C ARG A 65 11.32 7.46 -4.27
N ASP A 66 12.22 7.81 -5.20
CA ASP A 66 12.82 9.14 -5.23
C ASP A 66 11.76 10.23 -5.47
N PHE A 67 10.77 9.97 -6.34
CA PHE A 67 9.64 10.88 -6.50
C PHE A 67 8.71 10.95 -5.28
N GLN A 68 8.60 9.88 -4.49
CA GLN A 68 7.79 9.84 -3.27
C GLN A 68 8.56 10.36 -2.03
N SER A 69 9.88 10.50 -2.10
CA SER A 69 10.75 10.86 -0.97
C SER A 69 10.39 12.20 -0.32
N VAL A 70 9.74 13.09 -1.09
CA VAL A 70 9.20 14.36 -0.61
C VAL A 70 8.31 14.18 0.63
N VAL A 71 7.55 13.08 0.71
CA VAL A 71 6.70 12.78 1.87
C VAL A 71 7.53 12.64 3.14
N GLY A 72 8.62 11.87 3.10
CA GLY A 72 9.51 11.69 4.25
C GLY A 72 10.28 12.95 4.61
N ILE A 73 10.71 13.73 3.61
CA ILE A 73 11.42 15.00 3.81
C ILE A 73 10.52 15.99 4.55
N GLU A 74 9.32 16.24 4.02
CA GLU A 74 8.36 17.19 4.60
C GLU A 74 7.89 16.72 5.97
N ALA A 75 7.56 15.44 6.12
CA ALA A 75 7.05 14.92 7.39
C ALA A 75 8.10 15.01 8.51
N ARG A 76 9.38 14.79 8.19
CA ARG A 76 10.48 14.94 9.15
C ARG A 76 10.65 16.39 9.59
N GLU A 77 10.65 17.33 8.64
CA GLU A 77 10.77 18.77 8.93
C GLU A 77 9.59 19.25 9.79
N GLN A 78 8.36 18.96 9.36
CA GLN A 78 7.14 19.36 10.05
C GLN A 78 7.05 18.78 11.46
N PHE A 79 7.42 17.52 11.64
CA PHE A 79 7.35 16.89 12.97
C PHE A 79 8.32 17.53 13.96
N ILE A 80 9.55 17.83 13.52
CA ILE A 80 10.56 18.54 14.33
C ILE A 80 10.09 19.96 14.65
N ASP A 81 9.55 20.69 13.67
CA ASP A 81 9.05 22.04 13.88
C ASP A 81 7.88 22.10 14.88
N MET A 82 7.01 21.08 14.85
CA MET A 82 5.85 20.99 15.74
C MET A 82 6.20 20.53 17.16
N THR A 83 7.15 19.61 17.30
CA THR A 83 7.38 18.88 18.57
C THR A 83 8.74 19.13 19.20
N GLY A 84 9.73 19.58 18.43
CA GLY A 84 11.12 19.72 18.82
C GLY A 84 11.92 18.40 18.83
N GLU A 85 11.30 17.28 18.46
CA GLU A 85 11.92 15.95 18.46
C GLU A 85 11.55 15.15 17.20
N LEU A 86 12.14 13.97 17.03
CA LEU A 86 11.73 13.00 16.00
C LEU A 86 10.58 12.14 16.55
N PRO A 87 9.73 11.56 15.68
CA PRO A 87 8.72 10.61 16.14
C PRO A 87 9.38 9.34 16.69
N ASP A 88 8.80 8.72 17.71
CA ASP A 88 9.30 7.43 18.21
C ASP A 88 9.09 6.31 17.18
N ALA A 89 7.97 6.36 16.47
CA ALA A 89 7.63 5.42 15.42
C ALA A 89 6.96 6.09 14.21
N ILE A 90 7.20 5.52 13.02
CA ILE A 90 6.46 5.87 11.80
C ILE A 90 5.77 4.63 11.22
N VAL A 91 4.57 4.83 10.67
CA VAL A 91 3.71 3.74 10.18
C VAL A 91 3.15 4.08 8.80
N ALA A 92 3.19 3.13 7.86
CA ALA A 92 2.54 3.26 6.57
C ALA A 92 2.01 1.92 6.05
N CYS A 93 0.93 1.95 5.26
CA CYS A 93 0.37 0.75 4.64
C CYS A 93 1.22 0.28 3.45
N VAL A 94 1.36 -1.02 3.26
CA VAL A 94 2.21 -1.64 2.25
C VAL A 94 1.39 -2.59 1.38
N GLY A 95 1.26 -2.22 0.11
CA GLY A 95 0.90 -3.12 -0.99
C GLY A 95 2.13 -3.26 -1.88
N GLY A 96 2.16 -2.50 -2.98
CA GLY A 96 3.39 -2.30 -3.76
C GLY A 96 4.49 -1.55 -2.99
N GLY A 97 4.10 -0.56 -2.15
CA GLY A 97 4.98 0.06 -1.16
C GLY A 97 5.35 1.53 -1.36
N SER A 98 4.89 2.19 -2.43
CA SER A 98 5.36 3.54 -2.79
C SER A 98 5.14 4.61 -1.73
N ASN A 99 3.95 4.68 -1.13
CA ASN A 99 3.67 5.63 -0.05
C ASN A 99 4.57 5.39 1.18
N ALA A 100 4.81 4.11 1.51
CA ALA A 100 5.61 3.71 2.65
C ALA A 100 7.09 4.05 2.40
N MET A 101 7.66 3.74 1.24
CA MET A 101 9.03 4.12 0.90
C MET A 101 9.22 5.63 0.82
N GLY A 102 8.21 6.37 0.34
CA GLY A 102 8.22 7.83 0.39
C GLY A 102 8.43 8.35 1.80
N LEU A 103 7.60 7.91 2.76
CA LEU A 103 7.74 8.29 4.16
C LEU A 103 9.06 7.77 4.76
N PHE A 104 9.36 6.48 4.62
CA PHE A 104 10.47 5.85 5.33
C PHE A 104 11.83 6.40 4.89
N SER A 105 11.98 6.79 3.62
CA SER A 105 13.23 7.34 3.08
C SER A 105 13.76 8.52 3.89
N GLY A 106 12.89 9.32 4.51
CA GLY A 106 13.27 10.44 5.38
C GLY A 106 13.87 10.02 6.72
N PHE A 107 13.63 8.78 7.18
CA PHE A 107 13.94 8.32 8.54
C PHE A 107 14.85 7.08 8.59
N LEU A 108 15.26 6.52 7.44
CA LEU A 108 16.06 5.28 7.40
C LEU A 108 17.36 5.35 8.21
N ASN A 109 17.94 6.54 8.37
CA ASN A 109 19.19 6.75 9.13
C ASN A 109 18.97 7.32 10.53
N ASP A 110 17.72 7.56 10.93
CA ASP A 110 17.36 8.10 12.24
C ASP A 110 17.02 6.95 13.22
N PRO A 111 17.15 7.17 14.55
CA PRO A 111 16.79 6.18 15.58
C PRO A 111 15.27 6.10 15.79
N VAL A 112 14.53 5.92 14.69
CA VAL A 112 13.07 5.88 14.63
C VAL A 112 12.63 4.48 14.24
N GLU A 113 11.66 3.94 14.97
CA GLU A 113 11.06 2.64 14.65
C GLU A 113 10.18 2.77 13.41
N ILE A 114 10.38 1.90 12.41
CA ILE A 114 9.66 1.99 11.13
C ILE A 114 8.80 0.74 10.94
N TYR A 115 7.51 0.96 10.69
CA TYR A 115 6.51 -0.09 10.53
C TYR A 115 5.80 -0.02 9.18
N GLY A 116 5.90 -1.09 8.39
CA GLY A 116 5.07 -1.33 7.22
C GLY A 116 3.89 -2.24 7.58
N VAL A 117 2.68 -1.87 7.14
CA VAL A 117 1.46 -2.61 7.50
C VAL A 117 0.84 -3.26 6.28
N GLU A 118 0.80 -4.59 6.26
CA GLU A 118 0.23 -5.37 5.16
C GLU A 118 -1.21 -5.84 5.47
N PRO A 119 -2.05 -6.07 4.43
CA PRO A 119 -3.40 -6.54 4.63
C PRO A 119 -3.44 -8.04 4.96
N LEU A 120 -3.96 -8.40 6.14
CA LEU A 120 -4.31 -9.77 6.52
C LEU A 120 -5.65 -10.22 5.93
N GLY A 121 -6.39 -9.30 5.30
CA GLY A 121 -7.68 -9.59 4.69
C GLY A 121 -8.63 -10.30 5.66
N ARG A 122 -9.03 -11.52 5.30
CA ARG A 122 -9.95 -12.38 6.08
C ARG A 122 -9.24 -13.35 7.03
N GLY A 123 -7.91 -13.49 6.92
CA GLY A 123 -7.14 -14.44 7.72
C GLY A 123 -5.82 -14.83 7.08
N THR A 124 -5.11 -15.78 7.70
CA THR A 124 -3.75 -16.19 7.31
C THR A 124 -3.71 -17.24 6.19
N ALA A 125 -4.86 -17.65 5.65
CA ALA A 125 -4.90 -18.65 4.59
C ALA A 125 -4.52 -18.00 3.25
N LEU A 126 -3.79 -18.75 2.42
CA LEU A 126 -3.45 -18.29 1.07
C LEU A 126 -4.74 -17.98 0.29
N GLY A 127 -4.79 -16.82 -0.38
CA GLY A 127 -6.01 -16.32 -1.04
C GLY A 127 -6.90 -15.43 -0.17
N ASP A 128 -6.70 -15.38 1.14
CA ASP A 128 -7.49 -14.56 2.07
C ASP A 128 -6.77 -13.28 2.52
N HIS A 129 -5.51 -13.08 2.13
CA HIS A 129 -4.69 -11.92 2.47
C HIS A 129 -3.79 -11.49 1.31
N ALA A 130 -3.13 -10.34 1.43
CA ALA A 130 -2.06 -9.90 0.51
C ALA A 130 -0.76 -9.54 1.25
N ALA A 131 -0.59 -10.03 2.49
CA ALA A 131 0.61 -9.86 3.30
C ALA A 131 1.82 -10.69 2.81
N SER A 132 2.49 -10.17 1.78
CA SER A 132 3.58 -10.83 1.08
C SER A 132 4.88 -10.84 1.88
N LEU A 133 5.23 -9.74 2.53
CA LEU A 133 6.46 -9.66 3.34
C LEU A 133 6.35 -10.48 4.62
N THR A 134 5.16 -10.70 5.16
CA THR A 134 4.97 -11.57 6.34
C THR A 134 4.92 -13.06 5.98
N TYR A 135 4.18 -13.46 4.94
CA TYR A 135 3.88 -14.89 4.66
C TYR A 135 4.50 -15.43 3.37
N GLY A 136 5.08 -14.56 2.54
CA GLY A 136 5.64 -14.93 1.25
C GLY A 136 7.08 -15.43 1.32
N THR A 137 7.59 -15.80 0.15
CA THR A 137 8.97 -16.24 -0.07
C THR A 137 9.56 -15.55 -1.30
N GLU A 138 10.89 -15.55 -1.41
CA GLU A 138 11.61 -14.93 -2.53
C GLU A 138 11.14 -15.49 -3.88
N GLY A 139 10.83 -14.63 -4.84
CA GLY A 139 10.39 -15.01 -6.19
C GLY A 139 10.49 -13.85 -7.18
N ILE A 140 10.36 -14.19 -8.47
CA ILE A 140 10.47 -13.24 -9.58
C ILE A 140 9.10 -13.07 -10.22
N MET A 141 8.60 -11.83 -10.24
CA MET A 141 7.38 -11.47 -10.95
C MET A 141 7.48 -10.04 -11.50
N HIS A 142 6.75 -9.74 -12.58
CA HIS A 142 6.71 -8.42 -13.23
C HIS A 142 8.11 -7.75 -13.42
N GLY A 143 9.16 -8.54 -13.66
CA GLY A 143 10.51 -8.05 -13.93
C GLY A 143 11.38 -7.73 -12.71
N PHE A 144 10.99 -8.12 -11.50
CA PHE A 144 11.80 -7.92 -10.28
C PHE A 144 11.84 -9.15 -9.39
N ASN A 145 12.93 -9.29 -8.63
CA ASN A 145 13.06 -10.29 -7.57
C ASN A 145 12.74 -9.64 -6.21
N SER A 146 11.81 -10.21 -5.46
CA SER A 146 11.38 -9.76 -4.13
C SER A 146 10.69 -10.90 -3.38
N ILE A 147 10.00 -10.59 -2.28
CA ILE A 147 9.12 -11.52 -1.59
C ILE A 147 7.73 -11.49 -2.24
N MET A 148 7.14 -12.68 -2.45
CA MET A 148 5.81 -12.84 -3.02
C MET A 148 5.07 -14.03 -2.40
N LEU A 149 3.74 -13.98 -2.44
CA LEU A 149 2.88 -15.13 -2.12
C LEU A 149 2.84 -16.06 -3.32
N LYS A 150 3.10 -17.35 -3.08
CA LYS A 150 3.21 -18.36 -4.13
C LYS A 150 2.20 -19.49 -3.92
N ASP A 151 1.69 -20.00 -5.03
CA ASP A 151 0.93 -21.24 -5.05
C ASP A 151 1.87 -22.46 -4.98
N GLU A 152 1.29 -23.66 -5.05
CA GLU A 152 2.03 -24.93 -5.02
C GLU A 152 3.00 -25.12 -6.20
N ASN A 153 2.80 -24.40 -7.30
CA ASN A 153 3.65 -24.44 -8.49
C ASN A 153 4.77 -23.39 -8.45
N GLY A 154 4.79 -22.53 -7.43
CA GLY A 154 5.73 -21.41 -7.32
C GLY A 154 5.32 -20.16 -8.10
N GLU A 155 4.09 -20.13 -8.63
CA GLU A 155 3.50 -19.00 -9.37
C GLU A 155 2.82 -18.01 -8.41
N PRO A 156 2.56 -16.76 -8.82
CA PRO A 156 1.85 -15.79 -7.98
C PRO A 156 0.49 -16.33 -7.49
N ALA A 157 0.32 -16.43 -6.17
CA ALA A 157 -0.92 -16.91 -5.58
C ALA A 157 -2.06 -15.88 -5.73
N PRO A 158 -3.32 -16.34 -5.72
CA PRO A 158 -4.46 -15.47 -5.44
C PRO A 158 -4.27 -14.75 -4.10
N VAL A 159 -4.71 -13.50 -4.04
CA VAL A 159 -4.67 -12.66 -2.84
C VAL A 159 -5.99 -11.93 -2.66
N TYR A 160 -6.17 -11.38 -1.45
CA TYR A 160 -7.35 -10.60 -1.14
C TYR A 160 -7.04 -9.49 -0.12
N SER A 161 -7.67 -8.34 -0.32
CA SER A 161 -7.83 -7.28 0.68
C SER A 161 -9.16 -6.55 0.47
N VAL A 162 -9.75 -6.03 1.55
CA VAL A 162 -10.82 -5.03 1.45
C VAL A 162 -10.39 -3.79 0.65
N ALA A 163 -9.11 -3.41 0.74
CA ALA A 163 -8.52 -2.27 0.06
C ALA A 163 -7.91 -2.69 -1.29
N SER A 164 -8.54 -2.27 -2.40
CA SER A 164 -8.08 -2.67 -3.74
C SER A 164 -6.65 -2.19 -4.06
N GLY A 165 -6.17 -1.10 -3.45
CA GLY A 165 -4.79 -0.64 -3.60
C GLY A 165 -3.73 -1.48 -2.89
N LEU A 166 -4.12 -2.39 -1.98
CA LEU A 166 -3.20 -3.31 -1.29
C LEU A 166 -3.32 -4.76 -1.79
N ASP A 167 -4.25 -5.04 -2.72
CA ASP A 167 -4.55 -6.37 -3.24
C ASP A 167 -3.53 -6.81 -4.31
N TYR A 168 -2.31 -7.12 -3.87
CA TYR A 168 -1.18 -7.44 -4.75
C TYR A 168 -0.26 -8.53 -4.11
N PRO A 169 0.15 -9.57 -4.86
CA PRO A 169 0.83 -10.75 -4.29
C PRO A 169 2.34 -10.59 -4.07
N SER A 170 2.86 -9.35 -4.03
CA SER A 170 4.27 -9.08 -3.75
C SER A 170 4.46 -7.66 -3.18
N SER A 171 5.70 -7.25 -2.93
CA SER A 171 6.05 -5.90 -2.48
C SER A 171 7.36 -5.46 -3.13
N GLY A 172 7.62 -4.15 -3.18
CA GLY A 172 8.84 -3.62 -3.78
C GLY A 172 10.12 -4.24 -3.22
N PRO A 173 11.18 -4.42 -4.03
CA PRO A 173 12.40 -5.12 -3.61
C PRO A 173 13.16 -4.41 -2.47
N GLU A 174 13.04 -3.08 -2.36
CA GLU A 174 13.63 -2.32 -1.26
C GLU A 174 12.93 -2.61 0.08
N HIS A 175 11.63 -2.88 0.08
CA HIS A 175 10.93 -3.34 1.28
C HIS A 175 11.45 -4.69 1.76
N ALA A 176 11.64 -5.65 0.84
CA ALA A 176 12.20 -6.96 1.13
C ALA A 176 13.61 -6.84 1.74
N PHE A 177 14.48 -6.03 1.13
CA PHE A 177 15.80 -5.74 1.66
C PHE A 177 15.75 -5.14 3.08
N LEU A 178 14.90 -4.12 3.30
CA LEU A 178 14.74 -3.46 4.59
C LEU A 178 14.16 -4.38 5.67
N ARG A 179 13.32 -5.36 5.29
CA ARG A 179 12.83 -6.44 6.16
C ARG A 179 13.99 -7.31 6.62
N ASP A 180 14.78 -7.79 5.67
CA ASP A 180 15.82 -8.80 5.93
C ASP A 180 16.97 -8.25 6.78
N ILE A 181 17.32 -6.96 6.62
CA ILE A 181 18.30 -6.30 7.50
C ILE A 181 17.70 -5.83 8.84
N GLY A 182 16.40 -6.02 9.05
CA GLY A 182 15.70 -5.65 10.29
C GLY A 182 15.50 -4.15 10.49
N ARG A 183 15.69 -3.32 9.46
CA ARG A 183 15.50 -1.86 9.56
C ARG A 183 14.03 -1.48 9.64
N VAL A 184 13.17 -2.22 8.94
CA VAL A 184 11.72 -2.01 8.92
C VAL A 184 11.04 -3.27 9.43
N LYS A 185 10.10 -3.10 10.36
CA LYS A 185 9.23 -4.17 10.87
C LYS A 185 7.97 -4.20 10.01
N TYR A 186 7.56 -5.37 9.58
CA TYR A 186 6.30 -5.55 8.84
C TYR A 186 5.33 -6.32 9.71
N ASP A 187 4.11 -5.78 9.80
CA ASP A 187 3.03 -6.34 10.59
C ASP A 187 1.74 -6.32 9.78
N VAL A 188 0.70 -6.94 10.32
CA VAL A 188 -0.54 -7.20 9.59
C VAL A 188 -1.76 -6.70 10.34
N VAL A 189 -2.79 -6.31 9.59
CA VAL A 189 -4.11 -5.95 10.14
C VAL A 189 -5.22 -6.57 9.30
N THR A 190 -6.31 -6.99 9.95
CA THR A 190 -7.44 -7.61 9.26
C THR A 190 -8.34 -6.57 8.58
N ASP A 191 -9.21 -7.04 7.70
CA ASP A 191 -10.29 -6.23 7.12
C ASP A 191 -11.13 -5.56 8.22
N ASP A 192 -11.50 -6.29 9.27
CA ASP A 192 -12.36 -5.76 10.34
C ASP A 192 -11.67 -4.65 11.13
N GLU A 193 -10.41 -4.85 11.51
CA GLU A 193 -9.62 -3.85 12.23
C GLU A 193 -9.41 -2.58 11.38
N THR A 194 -9.22 -2.76 10.08
CA THR A 194 -9.09 -1.68 9.12
C THR A 194 -10.37 -0.84 9.03
N ILE A 195 -11.52 -1.51 8.93
CA ILE A 195 -12.81 -0.82 8.81
C ILE A 195 -13.18 -0.11 10.11
N ASP A 196 -12.89 -0.71 11.26
CA ASP A 196 -13.08 -0.04 12.55
C ASP A 196 -12.23 1.23 12.65
N ALA A 197 -10.95 1.19 12.21
CA ALA A 197 -10.09 2.36 12.17
C ALA A 197 -10.55 3.44 11.17
N PHE A 198 -11.12 3.04 10.02
CA PHE A 198 -11.74 3.97 9.07
C PHE A 198 -12.85 4.78 9.75
N PHE A 199 -13.76 4.10 10.48
CA PHE A 199 -14.87 4.76 11.18
C PHE A 199 -14.39 5.58 12.37
N GLU A 200 -13.41 5.08 13.14
CA GLU A 200 -12.86 5.80 14.28
C GLU A 200 -12.26 7.15 13.85
N LEU A 201 -11.37 7.15 12.84
CA LEU A 201 -10.74 8.37 12.36
C LEU A 201 -11.78 9.36 11.79
N SER A 202 -12.78 8.83 11.07
CA SER A 202 -13.86 9.64 10.51
C SER A 202 -14.69 10.35 11.58
N ARG A 203 -14.95 9.69 12.71
CA ARG A 203 -15.81 10.24 13.77
C ARG A 203 -15.06 11.11 14.76
N MET A 204 -13.85 10.71 15.11
CA MET A 204 -13.07 11.37 16.14
C MET A 204 -12.42 12.63 15.58
N GLU A 205 -11.92 12.57 14.34
CA GLU A 205 -11.13 13.65 13.74
C GLU A 205 -11.80 14.31 12.52
N GLY A 206 -12.97 13.81 12.08
CA GLY A 206 -13.66 14.35 10.91
C GLY A 206 -12.93 14.11 9.59
N ILE A 207 -12.01 13.14 9.55
CA ILE A 207 -11.19 12.80 8.38
C ILE A 207 -11.66 11.45 7.83
N ILE A 208 -12.12 11.42 6.58
CA ILE A 208 -12.50 10.17 5.90
C ILE A 208 -11.26 9.59 5.19
N PRO A 209 -10.58 8.57 5.75
CA PRO A 209 -9.36 8.02 5.15
C PRO A 209 -9.67 7.08 3.99
N ALA A 210 -8.71 6.88 3.09
CA ALA A 210 -8.77 5.73 2.21
C ALA A 210 -8.73 4.42 3.02
N ILE A 211 -9.38 3.35 2.54
CA ILE A 211 -9.33 2.04 3.23
C ILE A 211 -7.88 1.53 3.31
N GLU A 212 -7.06 1.83 2.30
CA GLU A 212 -5.62 1.55 2.31
C GLU A 212 -4.94 2.21 3.54
N SER A 213 -5.10 3.52 3.71
CA SER A 213 -4.50 4.26 4.83
C SER A 213 -5.04 3.82 6.19
N SER A 214 -6.29 3.35 6.23
CA SER A 214 -6.92 2.85 7.45
C SER A 214 -6.21 1.63 8.02
N HIS A 215 -5.48 0.85 7.20
CA HIS A 215 -4.63 -0.24 7.71
C HIS A 215 -3.52 0.33 8.61
N ALA A 216 -2.85 1.41 8.17
CA ALA A 216 -1.80 2.07 8.93
C ALA A 216 -2.35 2.71 10.22
N VAL A 217 -3.55 3.30 10.15
CA VAL A 217 -4.25 3.86 11.32
C VAL A 217 -4.59 2.76 12.33
N ALA A 218 -5.17 1.64 11.87
CA ALA A 218 -5.50 0.49 12.72
C ALA A 218 -4.27 -0.01 13.48
N TYR A 219 -3.15 -0.16 12.78
CA TYR A 219 -1.90 -0.57 13.42
C TYR A 219 -1.34 0.49 14.37
N GLY A 220 -1.31 1.76 13.95
CA GLY A 220 -0.81 2.86 14.78
C GLY A 220 -1.57 2.99 16.10
N MET A 221 -2.89 2.78 16.08
CA MET A 221 -3.71 2.73 17.30
C MET A 221 -3.35 1.55 18.22
N LYS A 222 -3.05 0.37 17.67
CA LYS A 222 -2.58 -0.78 18.46
C LYS A 222 -1.20 -0.51 19.05
N LEU A 223 -0.28 0.03 18.26
CA LEU A 223 1.07 0.36 18.66
C LEU A 223 1.08 1.41 19.79
N ALA A 224 0.30 2.48 19.65
CA ALA A 224 0.19 3.52 20.68
C ALA A 224 -0.26 2.96 22.04
N LYS A 225 -1.17 1.97 22.05
CA LYS A 225 -1.61 1.29 23.29
C LYS A 225 -0.49 0.51 23.99
N THR A 226 0.52 0.03 23.26
CA THR A 226 1.64 -0.72 23.85
C THR A 226 2.80 0.19 24.28
N MET A 227 2.93 1.37 23.68
CA MET A 227 3.99 2.33 24.01
C MET A 227 3.75 3.07 25.34
N GLY A 228 2.49 3.35 25.68
CA GLY A 228 2.09 4.09 26.88
C GLY A 228 2.39 5.60 26.84
N LYS A 229 3.52 6.00 26.26
CA LYS A 229 3.89 7.39 25.95
C LYS A 229 4.72 7.45 24.67
N GLY A 230 4.86 8.64 24.10
CA GLY A 230 5.60 8.88 22.86
C GLY A 230 4.65 9.22 21.71
N SER A 231 5.17 9.13 20.50
CA SER A 231 4.52 9.61 19.29
C SER A 231 4.62 8.61 18.15
N VAL A 232 3.52 8.53 17.38
CA VAL A 232 3.42 7.69 16.18
C VAL A 232 3.00 8.58 15.03
N LEU A 233 3.84 8.69 14.01
CA LEU A 233 3.54 9.41 12.78
C LEU A 233 3.03 8.44 11.71
N ILE A 234 1.80 8.64 11.26
CA ILE A 234 1.12 7.72 10.33
C ILE A 234 1.01 8.38 8.95
N ASN A 235 1.42 7.67 7.88
CA ASN A 235 1.20 8.13 6.52
C ASN A 235 -0.27 7.95 6.13
N LEU A 236 -1.04 9.05 6.10
CA LEU A 236 -2.41 9.03 5.60
C LEU A 236 -2.42 9.14 4.06
N SER A 237 -2.03 8.03 3.42
CA SER A 237 -1.71 7.94 1.99
C SER A 237 -2.80 8.37 1.01
N GLY A 238 -4.06 8.46 1.45
CA GLY A 238 -5.15 8.96 0.62
C GLY A 238 -6.43 9.23 1.40
N ARG A 239 -7.35 9.90 0.72
CA ARG A 239 -8.72 10.18 1.21
C ARG A 239 -9.73 9.14 0.72
N GLY A 240 -10.78 8.92 1.49
CA GLY A 240 -11.73 7.83 1.30
C GLY A 240 -12.93 8.12 0.40
N ASP A 241 -12.98 9.26 -0.31
CA ASP A 241 -14.11 9.57 -1.21
C ASP A 241 -14.41 8.44 -2.20
N LYS A 242 -13.35 7.78 -2.70
CA LYS A 242 -13.44 6.68 -3.65
C LYS A 242 -14.07 5.41 -3.06
N ASP A 243 -14.04 5.28 -1.74
CA ASP A 243 -14.43 4.08 -1.01
C ASP A 243 -15.83 4.20 -0.38
N MET A 244 -16.45 5.40 -0.40
CA MET A 244 -17.71 5.70 0.28
C MET A 244 -18.86 4.78 -0.12
N ASP A 245 -19.10 4.59 -1.41
CA ASP A 245 -20.19 3.74 -1.89
C ASP A 245 -20.02 2.30 -1.40
N TYR A 246 -18.79 1.78 -1.48
CA TYR A 246 -18.46 0.45 -1.02
C TYR A 246 -18.61 0.31 0.51
N ILE A 247 -18.19 1.31 1.28
CA ILE A 247 -18.35 1.34 2.73
C ILE A 247 -19.83 1.31 3.09
N ILE A 248 -20.65 2.17 2.48
CA ILE A 248 -22.09 2.26 2.74
C ILE A 248 -22.78 0.95 2.38
N GLU A 249 -22.50 0.39 1.19
CA GLU A 249 -23.12 -0.84 0.72
C GLU A 249 -22.79 -2.05 1.59
N LYS A 250 -21.51 -2.20 1.98
CA LYS A 250 -21.03 -3.42 2.65
C LYS A 250 -21.06 -3.33 4.18
N TYR A 251 -20.80 -2.16 4.75
CA TYR A 251 -20.63 -1.97 6.20
C TYR A 251 -21.69 -1.06 6.81
N GLY A 252 -22.53 -0.42 5.99
CA GLY A 252 -23.57 0.50 6.41
C GLY A 252 -23.02 1.85 6.88
N ILE A 253 -23.95 2.76 7.17
CA ILE A 253 -23.63 3.97 7.93
C ILE A 253 -23.67 3.54 9.39
N ARG A 254 -22.50 3.25 9.95
CA ARG A 254 -22.40 3.00 11.38
C ARG A 254 -22.63 4.30 12.14
#